data_AF-A0A2G4IIK2-F1
#
_entry.id   AF-A0A2G4IIK2-F1
#
_cell.length_a   1.000
_cell.length_b   1.000
_cell.length_c   1.000
_cell.angle_alpha   90.00
_cell.angle_beta   90.00
_cell.angle_gamma   90.00
#
_symmetry.space_group_name_H-M   'P 1'
#
loop_
_entity.id
_entity.type
_entity.pdbx_description
1 polymer ?
#
loop_
_entity_poly.entity_id
_entity_poly.type
_entity_poly.pdbx_seq_one_letter_code
_entity_poly.pdbx_strand_id
1 'polypeptide(L)'
;MRILFASFSLAFLVFVDWAARAAHDPQVPSVVTTRVTGAGMFFGDAKGMTLYTYARDITPGISACVEACAKLWPPLMAAADAVESGEWTIISRDEGERQWALRGKPLYTYSKDSYPGGAFGDRLGTAWNVAFNSIMLPPGVALRALYVGRTLTDLSGMTLYTRDDEAKGKSACEKVCLDTWTPLPVPQLANAIGEWSALSRPDGTLQWAYQGKRLYSNNNDIKPGDLKGSDADKVWRAAIIEPAVLLPSWVSIQNSDMGEVFADAQGSTLYTFAGVMKKTRETICNDECMTKNWRPVAADASAPAFAGDWSVMVAADGTKQWAYKGNAVYTHLRDKEPGAIGGDKWAAGVGGGGGGFIPMTRRRDFEE
;
A
#
# COMPACT_ATOMS: atom_id res chain seq x y z
N MET A 1 -20.22 -77.27 3.52
CA MET A 1 -20.26 -76.01 4.30
C MET A 1 -18.99 -75.23 3.98
N ARG A 2 -19.02 -74.37 2.95
CA ARG A 2 -17.83 -73.66 2.45
C ARG A 2 -17.95 -72.19 2.81
N ILE A 3 -17.00 -71.74 3.62
CA ILE A 3 -16.89 -70.42 4.24
C ILE A 3 -16.41 -69.42 3.18
N LEU A 4 -17.13 -68.30 3.05
CA LEU A 4 -16.77 -67.14 2.24
C LEU A 4 -15.58 -66.41 2.88
N PHE A 5 -14.49 -66.20 2.13
CA PHE A 5 -13.44 -65.24 2.48
C PHE A 5 -13.60 -63.99 1.60
N ALA A 6 -13.92 -62.86 2.24
CA ALA A 6 -13.90 -61.55 1.63
C ALA A 6 -12.48 -60.96 1.74
N SER A 7 -11.83 -60.69 0.62
CA SER A 7 -10.57 -59.94 0.57
C SER A 7 -10.85 -58.44 0.68
N PHE A 8 -10.47 -57.84 1.81
CA PHE A 8 -10.37 -56.39 1.96
C PHE A 8 -8.94 -55.96 1.59
N SER A 9 -8.76 -55.28 0.45
CA SER A 9 -7.52 -54.56 0.16
C SER A 9 -7.54 -53.21 0.87
N LEU A 10 -6.67 -53.05 1.88
CA LEU A 10 -6.39 -51.77 2.51
C LEU A 10 -5.50 -50.93 1.58
N ALA A 11 -6.05 -49.89 0.96
CA ALA A 11 -5.25 -48.87 0.28
C ALA A 11 -4.72 -47.88 1.33
N PHE A 12 -3.40 -47.90 1.56
CA PHE A 12 -2.70 -46.91 2.38
C PHE A 12 -2.67 -45.58 1.63
N LEU A 13 -3.54 -44.64 2.01
CA LEU A 13 -3.44 -43.25 1.58
C LEU A 13 -2.30 -42.58 2.34
N VAL A 14 -1.19 -42.33 1.66
CA VAL A 14 -0.12 -41.45 2.16
C VAL A 14 -0.65 -40.02 2.10
N PHE A 15 -1.06 -39.49 3.24
CA PHE A 15 -1.29 -38.06 3.40
C PHE A 15 0.07 -37.37 3.36
N VAL A 16 0.39 -36.73 2.23
CA VAL A 16 1.48 -35.76 2.18
C VAL A 16 0.93 -34.51 2.89
N ASP A 17 1.29 -34.35 4.15
CA ASP A 17 1.05 -33.11 4.91
C ASP A 17 1.78 -31.97 4.20
N TRP A 18 1.04 -31.20 3.40
CA TRP A 18 1.52 -29.95 2.83
C TRP A 18 1.39 -28.87 3.89
N ALA A 19 2.25 -28.93 4.91
CA ALA A 19 2.54 -27.75 5.71
C ALA A 19 3.17 -26.73 4.74
N ALA A 20 2.39 -25.72 4.35
CA ALA A 20 2.86 -24.56 3.62
C ALA A 20 3.91 -23.84 4.47
N ARG A 21 5.16 -24.26 4.31
CA ARG A 21 6.33 -23.52 4.77
C ARG A 21 6.30 -22.23 3.95
N ALA A 22 6.01 -21.10 4.59
CA ALA A 22 6.20 -19.79 3.98
C ALA A 22 7.63 -19.76 3.45
N ALA A 23 7.80 -19.88 2.14
CA ALA A 23 9.10 -19.82 1.52
C ALA A 23 9.62 -18.41 1.78
N HIS A 24 10.64 -18.29 2.63
CA HIS A 24 11.53 -17.12 2.56
C HIS A 24 11.99 -17.04 1.11
N ASP A 25 11.70 -15.93 0.44
CA ASP A 25 12.29 -15.63 -0.85
C ASP A 25 13.82 -15.68 -0.67
N PRO A 26 14.53 -16.63 -1.30
CA PRO A 26 15.95 -16.91 -1.03
C PRO A 26 16.89 -15.75 -1.38
N GLN A 27 16.36 -14.64 -1.90
CA GLN A 27 17.11 -13.44 -2.24
C GLN A 27 17.15 -12.38 -1.12
N VAL A 28 16.22 -12.38 -0.16
CA VAL A 28 16.15 -11.29 0.85
C VAL A 28 16.98 -11.62 2.10
N PRO A 29 17.87 -10.72 2.58
CA PRO A 29 18.65 -10.93 3.80
C PRO A 29 17.75 -11.14 5.02
N SER A 30 18.15 -12.02 5.94
CA SER A 30 17.35 -12.34 7.14
C SER A 30 17.14 -11.17 8.11
N VAL A 31 17.94 -10.11 8.00
CA VAL A 31 17.79 -8.86 8.78
C VAL A 31 16.75 -7.91 8.19
N VAL A 32 16.19 -8.25 7.03
CA VAL A 32 15.19 -7.46 6.31
C VAL A 32 13.85 -8.16 6.42
N THR A 33 12.82 -7.41 6.79
CA THR A 33 11.44 -7.85 6.71
C THR A 33 10.82 -7.34 5.41
N THR A 34 9.87 -8.11 4.86
CA THR A 34 9.18 -7.74 3.62
C THR A 34 7.70 -7.54 3.88
N ARG A 35 7.13 -6.48 3.30
CA ARG A 35 5.68 -6.30 3.20
C ARG A 35 5.30 -6.21 1.72
N VAL A 36 4.64 -7.25 1.23
CA VAL A 36 4.12 -7.27 -0.15
C VAL A 36 2.82 -6.46 -0.20
N THR A 37 2.75 -5.57 -1.19
CA THR A 37 1.56 -4.77 -1.54
C THR A 37 1.30 -4.97 -3.02
N GLY A 38 0.14 -4.52 -3.54
CA GLY A 38 -0.11 -4.66 -4.97
C GLY A 38 0.75 -3.76 -5.85
N ALA A 39 1.43 -2.75 -5.30
CA ALA A 39 2.45 -2.03 -6.05
C ALA A 39 3.80 -2.72 -6.12
N GLY A 40 4.03 -3.72 -5.28
CA GLY A 40 5.35 -4.28 -5.08
C GLY A 40 5.67 -4.48 -3.60
N MET A 41 6.95 -4.75 -3.34
CA MET A 41 7.44 -5.17 -2.04
C MET A 41 8.17 -4.02 -1.34
N PHE A 42 7.70 -3.70 -0.14
CA PHE A 42 8.35 -2.80 0.79
C PHE A 42 9.33 -3.57 1.67
N PHE A 43 10.46 -2.94 1.99
CA PHE A 43 11.47 -3.52 2.86
C PHE A 43 11.53 -2.77 4.19
N GLY A 44 11.61 -3.53 5.27
CA GLY A 44 11.82 -3.03 6.63
C GLY A 44 13.05 -3.68 7.27
N ASP A 45 13.55 -3.12 8.36
CA ASP A 45 14.56 -3.78 9.18
C ASP A 45 13.96 -4.95 9.99
N ALA A 46 14.76 -5.59 10.85
CA ALA A 46 14.32 -6.68 11.71
C ALA A 46 13.20 -6.29 12.71
N LYS A 47 12.98 -4.99 12.95
CA LYS A 47 11.90 -4.45 13.78
C LYS A 47 10.69 -4.00 12.94
N GLY A 48 10.77 -4.09 11.61
CA GLY A 48 9.75 -3.65 10.66
C GLY A 48 9.78 -2.15 10.35
N MET A 49 10.83 -1.42 10.76
CA MET A 49 11.01 -0.01 10.40
C MET A 49 11.35 0.12 8.93
N THR A 50 10.72 1.05 8.21
CA THR A 50 10.88 1.21 6.76
C THR A 50 12.34 1.47 6.39
N LEU A 51 12.82 0.80 5.35
CA LEU A 51 14.13 1.04 4.77
C LEU A 51 14.04 2.09 3.66
N TYR A 52 15.10 2.87 3.50
CA TYR A 52 15.21 3.97 2.55
C TYR A 52 16.51 3.89 1.76
N THR A 53 16.49 4.52 0.59
CA THR A 53 17.67 4.81 -0.23
C THR A 53 17.86 6.31 -0.35
N TYR A 54 19.12 6.73 -0.49
CA TYR A 54 19.48 8.13 -0.63
C TYR A 54 19.89 8.46 -2.07
N ALA A 55 19.22 9.40 -2.71
CA ALA A 55 19.48 9.79 -4.09
C ALA A 55 20.87 10.43 -4.29
N ARG A 56 21.50 10.91 -3.21
CA ARG A 56 22.87 11.44 -3.26
C ARG A 56 23.95 10.37 -3.12
N ASP A 57 23.57 9.11 -2.83
CA ASP A 57 24.47 7.97 -2.96
C ASP A 57 24.61 7.61 -4.45
N ILE A 58 25.34 8.48 -5.17
CA ILE A 58 25.55 8.39 -6.62
C ILE A 58 26.74 7.52 -6.99
N THR A 59 27.68 7.33 -6.05
CA THR A 59 28.89 6.54 -6.28
C THR A 59 28.62 5.11 -5.83
N PRO A 60 28.69 4.11 -6.72
CA PRO A 60 28.49 2.71 -6.35
C PRO A 60 29.42 2.30 -5.22
N GLY A 61 28.88 1.63 -4.21
CA GLY A 61 29.67 1.15 -3.07
C GLY A 61 30.04 2.20 -2.03
N ILE A 62 29.64 3.48 -2.19
CA ILE A 62 29.97 4.56 -1.26
C ILE A 62 28.68 5.26 -0.80
N SER A 63 28.56 5.40 0.52
CA SER A 63 27.49 6.17 1.16
C SER A 63 27.94 7.62 1.36
N ALA A 64 27.21 8.59 0.79
CA ALA A 64 27.35 10.01 1.09
C ALA A 64 26.74 10.40 2.44
N CYS A 65 25.91 9.54 3.04
CA CYS A 65 25.31 9.77 4.35
C CYS A 65 26.25 9.30 5.48
N VAL A 66 27.09 10.20 5.97
CA VAL A 66 28.04 9.96 7.07
C VAL A 66 27.77 10.88 8.27
N GLU A 67 28.39 10.58 9.41
CA GLU A 67 28.36 11.39 10.63
C GLU A 67 26.95 11.83 11.07
N ALA A 68 26.65 13.13 11.05
CA ALA A 68 25.36 13.68 11.45
C ALA A 68 24.21 13.15 10.59
N CYS A 69 24.45 12.86 9.31
CA CYS A 69 23.46 12.23 8.44
C CYS A 69 23.12 10.83 8.96
N ALA A 70 24.13 10.01 9.26
CA ALA A 70 23.96 8.65 9.74
C ALA A 70 23.29 8.56 11.13
N LYS A 71 23.32 9.64 11.93
CA LYS A 71 22.55 9.71 13.19
C LYS A 71 21.05 9.88 12.95
N LEU A 72 20.68 10.65 11.94
CA LEU A 72 19.28 10.87 11.56
C LEU A 72 18.74 9.74 10.66
N TRP A 73 19.63 9.14 9.87
CA TRP A 73 19.36 8.05 8.95
C TRP A 73 20.29 6.87 9.26
N PRO A 74 20.00 6.08 10.32
CA PRO A 74 20.88 5.00 10.72
C PRO A 74 21.06 3.95 9.60
N PRO A 75 22.31 3.59 9.24
CA PRO A 75 22.59 2.56 8.25
C PRO A 75 22.03 1.18 8.66
N LEU A 76 21.52 0.42 7.69
CA LEU A 76 21.21 -0.99 7.88
C LEU A 76 22.51 -1.81 7.85
N MET A 77 23.04 -2.11 9.02
CA MET A 77 24.31 -2.82 9.16
C MET A 77 24.24 -4.26 8.67
N ALA A 78 25.31 -4.72 8.04
CA ALA A 78 25.51 -6.10 7.62
C ALA A 78 26.46 -6.82 8.60
N ALA A 79 26.10 -8.04 9.00
CA ALA A 79 26.94 -8.86 9.85
C ALA A 79 28.25 -9.27 9.15
N ALA A 80 29.26 -9.68 9.93
CA ALA A 80 30.56 -10.06 9.37
C ALA A 80 30.48 -11.31 8.46
N ASP A 81 29.54 -12.21 8.72
CA ASP A 81 29.24 -13.41 7.94
C ASP A 81 28.13 -13.20 6.90
N ALA A 82 27.66 -11.97 6.71
CA ALA A 82 26.64 -11.65 5.72
C ALA A 82 27.14 -11.93 4.30
N VAL A 83 26.32 -12.65 3.54
CA VAL A 83 26.58 -13.09 2.16
C VAL A 83 25.65 -12.35 1.20
N GLU A 84 26.22 -11.80 0.14
CA GLU A 84 25.48 -11.13 -0.93
C GLU A 84 24.63 -12.13 -1.74
N SER A 85 23.47 -11.70 -2.23
CA SER A 85 22.58 -12.54 -3.04
C SER A 85 21.71 -11.68 -3.94
N GLY A 86 21.73 -11.96 -5.24
CA GLY A 86 20.95 -11.24 -6.25
C GLY A 86 21.19 -9.74 -6.25
N GLU A 87 20.13 -8.97 -5.95
CA GLU A 87 20.19 -7.51 -5.90
C GLU A 87 20.74 -6.96 -4.57
N TRP A 88 20.97 -7.84 -3.57
CA TRP A 88 21.46 -7.47 -2.26
C TRP A 88 22.98 -7.58 -2.20
N THR A 89 23.59 -6.44 -2.00
CA THR A 89 25.05 -6.24 -1.99
C THR A 89 25.46 -5.64 -0.66
N ILE A 90 26.75 -5.68 -0.35
CA ILE A 90 27.29 -5.15 0.89
C ILE A 90 28.37 -4.15 0.55
N ILE A 91 28.24 -2.95 1.10
CA ILE A 91 29.25 -1.91 0.95
C ILE A 91 30.10 -1.83 2.21
N SER A 92 31.36 -1.42 2.03
CA SER A 92 32.23 -1.04 3.14
C SER A 92 31.96 0.40 3.54
N ARG A 93 31.86 0.64 4.84
CA ARG A 93 31.87 1.97 5.44
C ARG A 93 33.24 2.22 6.08
N ASP A 94 33.42 3.43 6.58
CA ASP A 94 34.59 3.78 7.38
C ASP A 94 34.73 2.86 8.60
N GLU A 95 35.96 2.71 9.09
CA GLU A 95 36.28 1.91 10.28
C GLU A 95 35.93 0.40 10.19
N GLY A 96 35.76 -0.13 8.96
CA GLY A 96 35.54 -1.56 8.73
C GLY A 96 34.10 -2.03 8.91
N GLU A 97 33.19 -1.09 9.16
CA GLU A 97 31.76 -1.35 9.21
C GLU A 97 31.22 -1.79 7.83
N ARG A 98 30.18 -2.63 7.83
CA ARG A 98 29.53 -3.13 6.61
C ARG A 98 28.06 -2.75 6.62
N GLN A 99 27.54 -2.36 5.46
CA GLN A 99 26.15 -1.95 5.31
C GLN A 99 25.50 -2.66 4.13
N TRP A 100 24.25 -3.05 4.30
CA TRP A 100 23.43 -3.60 3.22
C TRP A 100 23.07 -2.53 2.18
N ALA A 101 23.14 -2.93 0.92
CA ALA A 101 22.69 -2.14 -0.22
C ALA A 101 21.77 -2.97 -1.11
N LEU A 102 20.72 -2.33 -1.64
CA LEU A 102 19.81 -2.92 -2.61
C LEU A 102 20.04 -2.26 -3.96
N ARG A 103 20.31 -3.05 -5.01
CA ARG A 103 20.65 -2.56 -6.36
C ARG A 103 21.78 -1.53 -6.33
N GLY A 104 22.78 -1.78 -5.49
CA GLY A 104 23.93 -0.89 -5.29
C GLY A 104 23.64 0.40 -4.51
N LYS A 105 22.41 0.60 -4.00
CA LYS A 105 22.06 1.75 -3.16
C LYS A 105 22.12 1.40 -1.68
N PRO A 106 22.91 2.11 -0.86
CA PRO A 106 22.98 1.87 0.59
C PRO A 106 21.61 2.03 1.26
N LEU A 107 21.32 1.17 2.23
CA LEU A 107 20.03 1.14 2.93
C LEU A 107 20.10 1.77 4.31
N TYR A 108 19.08 2.54 4.66
CA TYR A 108 18.99 3.25 5.94
C TYR A 108 17.60 3.08 6.55
N THR A 109 17.51 3.22 7.87
CA THR A 109 16.26 3.52 8.58
C THR A 109 16.15 5.02 8.80
N TYR A 110 14.97 5.52 9.17
CA TYR A 110 14.79 6.93 9.54
C TYR A 110 14.50 7.09 11.03
N SER A 111 15.30 7.90 11.73
CA SER A 111 15.20 8.01 13.19
C SER A 111 13.92 8.69 13.69
N LYS A 112 13.11 9.27 12.79
CA LYS A 112 11.81 9.87 13.12
C LYS A 112 10.63 8.98 12.72
N ASP A 113 10.88 7.83 12.11
CA ASP A 113 9.84 6.81 12.01
C ASP A 113 9.53 6.28 13.40
N SER A 114 8.28 6.44 13.81
CA SER A 114 7.84 6.15 15.18
C SER A 114 7.15 4.78 15.32
N TYR A 115 6.93 4.06 14.22
CA TYR A 115 6.32 2.74 14.20
C TYR A 115 6.73 1.93 12.94
N PRO A 116 6.64 0.58 12.99
CA PRO A 116 6.89 -0.27 11.83
C PRO A 116 6.01 0.06 10.62
N GLY A 117 6.61 0.14 9.44
CA GLY A 117 5.95 0.58 8.21
C GLY A 117 5.63 2.07 8.13
N GLY A 118 5.95 2.87 9.16
CA GLY A 118 5.95 4.33 9.06
C GLY A 118 6.96 4.77 8.00
N ALA A 119 6.55 5.69 7.12
CA ALA A 119 7.33 6.11 5.95
C ALA A 119 7.55 7.64 5.94
N PHE A 120 7.76 8.28 7.10
CA PHE A 120 7.83 9.74 7.20
C PHE A 120 9.07 10.34 6.53
N GLY A 121 10.08 9.51 6.28
CA GLY A 121 11.27 9.87 5.53
C GLY A 121 11.05 9.90 4.01
N ASP A 122 9.92 9.39 3.51
CA ASP A 122 9.71 9.30 2.06
C ASP A 122 9.66 10.70 1.44
N ARG A 123 10.35 10.86 0.32
CA ARG A 123 10.49 12.12 -0.43
C ARG A 123 11.09 13.28 0.39
N LEU A 124 11.61 13.04 1.60
CA LEU A 124 12.12 14.11 2.45
C LEU A 124 13.31 14.81 1.76
N GLY A 125 13.21 16.12 1.61
CA GLY A 125 14.21 16.93 0.91
C GLY A 125 14.50 16.47 -0.52
N THR A 126 13.53 15.83 -1.18
CA THR A 126 13.56 15.27 -2.55
C THR A 126 14.70 14.27 -2.83
N ALA A 127 15.39 13.82 -1.77
CA ALA A 127 16.55 12.95 -1.90
C ALA A 127 16.35 11.58 -1.24
N TRP A 128 15.43 11.46 -0.28
CA TRP A 128 15.14 10.20 0.39
C TRP A 128 13.95 9.51 -0.25
N ASN A 129 14.07 8.21 -0.49
CA ASN A 129 13.00 7.41 -1.08
C ASN A 129 12.91 6.08 -0.33
N VAL A 130 11.69 5.62 -0.08
CA VAL A 130 11.48 4.28 0.47
C VAL A 130 12.15 3.24 -0.45
N ALA A 131 12.89 2.32 0.17
CA ALA A 131 13.44 1.16 -0.51
C ALA A 131 12.29 0.24 -0.89
N PHE A 132 12.05 0.14 -2.18
CA PHE A 132 10.86 -0.49 -2.74
C PHE A 132 11.21 -1.30 -3.98
N ASN A 133 10.70 -2.52 -4.04
CA ASN A 133 10.73 -3.33 -5.24
C ASN A 133 9.37 -3.27 -5.93
N SER A 134 9.23 -2.36 -6.90
CA SER A 134 8.02 -2.23 -7.69
C SER A 134 7.67 -3.52 -8.42
N ILE A 135 6.37 -3.80 -8.54
CA ILE A 135 5.90 -4.75 -9.53
C ILE A 135 6.45 -4.34 -10.91
N MET A 136 7.06 -5.28 -11.62
CA MET A 136 7.51 -5.01 -12.97
C MET A 136 6.26 -4.89 -13.86
N LEU A 137 6.04 -3.70 -14.41
CA LEU A 137 4.94 -3.42 -15.31
C LEU A 137 5.43 -3.55 -16.76
N PRO A 138 4.66 -4.19 -17.66
CA PRO A 138 5.03 -4.23 -19.07
C PRO A 138 4.84 -2.86 -19.73
N PRO A 139 5.45 -2.65 -20.91
CA PRO A 139 5.23 -1.43 -21.68
C PRO A 139 3.75 -1.20 -21.96
N GLY A 140 3.29 0.04 -21.78
CA GLY A 140 1.89 0.43 -22.01
C GLY A 140 0.99 0.34 -20.78
N VAL A 141 1.49 -0.19 -19.66
CA VAL A 141 0.72 -0.33 -18.42
C VAL A 141 1.32 0.55 -17.33
N ALA A 142 0.44 1.22 -16.59
CA ALA A 142 0.76 1.95 -15.38
C ALA A 142 -0.03 1.37 -14.20
N LEU A 143 0.50 1.60 -12.99
CA LEU A 143 -0.23 1.36 -11.76
C LEU A 143 -0.59 2.71 -11.16
N ARG A 144 -1.88 2.97 -10.97
CA ARG A 144 -2.38 4.21 -10.37
C ARG A 144 -3.22 3.88 -9.15
N ALA A 145 -3.20 4.75 -8.16
CA ALA A 145 -4.10 4.62 -7.03
C ALA A 145 -5.40 5.36 -7.34
N LEU A 146 -6.48 4.58 -7.39
CA LEU A 146 -7.84 5.03 -7.55
C LEU A 146 -8.60 4.85 -6.24
N TYR A 147 -9.83 5.34 -6.21
CA TYR A 147 -10.69 5.27 -5.04
C TYR A 147 -11.05 3.83 -4.61
N VAL A 148 -10.93 2.87 -5.54
CA VAL A 148 -11.13 1.42 -5.33
C VAL A 148 -9.84 0.68 -4.94
N GLY A 149 -8.68 1.34 -5.00
CA GLY A 149 -7.39 0.76 -4.72
C GLY A 149 -6.34 1.03 -5.78
N ARG A 150 -5.17 0.37 -5.65
CA ARG A 150 -4.14 0.39 -6.68
C ARG A 150 -4.59 -0.44 -7.87
N THR A 151 -4.86 0.25 -8.95
CA THR A 151 -5.53 -0.26 -10.14
C THR A 151 -4.61 -0.12 -11.33
N LEU A 152 -4.57 -1.16 -12.16
CA LEU A 152 -3.87 -1.15 -13.43
C LEU A 152 -4.60 -0.20 -14.39
N THR A 153 -3.83 0.67 -15.03
CA THR A 153 -4.31 1.59 -16.06
C THR A 153 -3.42 1.49 -17.29
N ASP A 154 -3.87 2.02 -18.42
CA ASP A 154 -2.94 2.34 -19.50
C ASP A 154 -2.05 3.56 -19.13
N LEU A 155 -1.13 3.93 -20.04
CA LEU A 155 -0.27 5.11 -19.83
C LEU A 155 -1.03 6.43 -19.78
N SER A 156 -2.20 6.51 -20.42
CA SER A 156 -3.12 7.66 -20.37
C SER A 156 -3.88 7.75 -19.04
N GLY A 157 -3.84 6.70 -18.22
CA GLY A 157 -4.54 6.60 -16.94
C GLY A 157 -5.96 6.05 -17.04
N MET A 158 -6.35 5.48 -18.18
CA MET A 158 -7.64 4.81 -18.36
C MET A 158 -7.61 3.45 -17.65
N THR A 159 -8.68 3.13 -16.92
CA THR A 159 -8.75 1.91 -16.12
C THR A 159 -8.71 0.65 -17.00
N LEU A 160 -7.91 -0.33 -16.58
CA LEU A 160 -7.91 -1.66 -17.18
C LEU A 160 -8.83 -2.59 -16.41
N TYR A 161 -9.41 -3.56 -17.11
CA TYR A 161 -10.43 -4.47 -16.61
C TYR A 161 -10.09 -5.91 -16.93
N THR A 162 -10.61 -6.79 -16.09
CA THR A 162 -10.62 -8.24 -16.30
C THR A 162 -12.05 -8.74 -16.33
N ARG A 163 -12.26 -9.92 -16.92
CA ARG A 163 -13.56 -10.56 -17.00
C ARG A 163 -13.53 -11.92 -16.29
N ASP A 164 -14.34 -12.07 -15.26
CA ASP A 164 -14.25 -13.21 -14.33
C ASP A 164 -14.77 -14.53 -14.89
N ASP A 165 -15.62 -14.51 -15.92
CA ASP A 165 -16.18 -15.73 -16.52
C ASP A 165 -15.26 -16.39 -17.57
N GLU A 166 -14.20 -15.71 -18.01
CA GLU A 166 -13.16 -16.31 -18.85
C GLU A 166 -12.39 -17.41 -18.10
N ALA A 167 -12.12 -17.18 -16.81
CA ALA A 167 -11.50 -18.18 -15.94
C ALA A 167 -12.41 -19.43 -15.74
N LYS A 168 -13.71 -19.31 -16.05
CA LYS A 168 -14.69 -20.41 -15.98
C LYS A 168 -14.87 -21.13 -17.32
N GLY A 169 -13.95 -20.94 -18.26
CA GLY A 169 -13.93 -21.63 -19.55
C GLY A 169 -14.77 -20.97 -20.64
N LYS A 170 -15.27 -19.73 -20.44
CA LYS A 170 -15.88 -18.97 -21.54
C LYS A 170 -14.84 -18.40 -22.49
N SER A 171 -15.20 -18.32 -23.77
CA SER A 171 -14.38 -17.71 -24.81
C SER A 171 -14.12 -16.23 -24.54
N ALA A 172 -12.95 -15.74 -24.98
CA ALA A 172 -12.54 -14.35 -24.82
C ALA A 172 -13.54 -13.35 -25.42
N CYS A 173 -13.44 -12.08 -25.01
CA CYS A 173 -14.27 -11.02 -25.59
C CYS A 173 -14.03 -10.88 -27.12
N GLU A 174 -15.10 -11.07 -27.90
CA GLU A 174 -15.11 -11.13 -29.36
C GLU A 174 -16.37 -10.47 -29.94
N LYS A 175 -16.29 -10.06 -31.22
CA LYS A 175 -17.41 -9.49 -32.01
C LYS A 175 -18.08 -8.32 -31.29
N VAL A 176 -19.39 -8.40 -31.01
CA VAL A 176 -20.18 -7.34 -30.34
C VAL A 176 -19.59 -6.93 -28.99
N CYS A 177 -18.89 -7.83 -28.31
CA CYS A 177 -18.20 -7.48 -27.06
C CYS A 177 -17.11 -6.40 -27.29
N LEU A 178 -16.46 -6.42 -28.46
CA LEU A 178 -15.42 -5.46 -28.83
C LEU A 178 -15.94 -4.06 -29.12
N ASP A 179 -17.26 -3.87 -29.26
CA ASP A 179 -17.87 -2.54 -29.42
C ASP A 179 -17.73 -1.72 -28.12
N THR A 180 -17.66 -2.40 -26.97
CA THR A 180 -17.54 -1.77 -25.64
C THR A 180 -16.16 -1.99 -25.02
N TRP A 181 -15.50 -3.10 -25.33
CA TRP A 181 -14.27 -3.54 -24.66
C TRP A 181 -13.12 -3.69 -25.63
N THR A 182 -12.06 -2.92 -25.43
CA THR A 182 -10.88 -2.98 -26.28
C THR A 182 -9.79 -3.83 -25.62
N PRO A 183 -9.31 -4.92 -26.25
CA PRO A 183 -8.21 -5.73 -25.72
C PRO A 183 -6.92 -4.92 -25.59
N LEU A 184 -6.21 -5.04 -24.47
CA LEU A 184 -4.90 -4.40 -24.30
C LEU A 184 -3.83 -5.15 -25.10
N PRO A 185 -3.23 -4.57 -26.16
CA PRO A 185 -2.33 -5.28 -27.05
C PRO A 185 -0.95 -5.51 -26.42
N VAL A 186 -0.31 -6.62 -26.78
CA VAL A 186 1.10 -6.89 -26.46
C VAL A 186 1.97 -6.41 -27.63
N PRO A 187 2.97 -5.55 -27.41
CA PRO A 187 3.95 -5.22 -28.44
C PRO A 187 4.65 -6.48 -28.95
N GLN A 188 4.87 -6.61 -30.26
CA GLN A 188 5.40 -7.86 -30.87
C GLN A 188 6.72 -8.38 -30.26
N LEU A 189 7.55 -7.49 -29.71
CA LEU A 189 8.84 -7.84 -29.11
C LEU A 189 8.80 -7.97 -27.58
N ALA A 190 7.62 -7.85 -26.96
CA ALA A 190 7.50 -7.94 -25.51
C ALA A 190 7.48 -9.41 -25.04
N ASN A 191 8.33 -9.71 -24.06
CA ASN A 191 8.35 -11.01 -23.40
C ASN A 191 7.41 -11.03 -22.19
N ALA A 192 7.00 -12.24 -21.76
CA ALA A 192 6.38 -12.44 -20.45
C ALA A 192 7.35 -12.01 -19.34
N ILE A 193 6.81 -11.39 -18.29
CA ILE A 193 7.60 -10.81 -17.19
C ILE A 193 6.86 -11.07 -15.89
N GLY A 194 7.44 -11.82 -14.96
CA GLY A 194 6.78 -12.16 -13.69
C GLY A 194 5.38 -12.75 -13.92
N GLU A 195 4.36 -12.13 -13.33
CA GLU A 195 2.94 -12.53 -13.45
C GLU A 195 2.26 -12.09 -14.77
N TRP A 196 3.00 -11.42 -15.66
CA TRP A 196 2.50 -10.96 -16.95
C TRP A 196 2.73 -11.99 -18.04
N SER A 197 1.68 -12.26 -18.82
CA SER A 197 1.72 -13.19 -19.93
C SER A 197 1.12 -12.57 -21.19
N ALA A 198 1.63 -12.99 -22.35
CA ALA A 198 1.08 -12.66 -23.65
C ALA A 198 0.18 -13.80 -24.12
N LEU A 199 -1.13 -13.56 -24.20
CA LEU A 199 -2.09 -14.57 -24.58
C LEU A 199 -2.56 -14.34 -26.02
N SER A 200 -2.35 -15.31 -26.90
CA SER A 200 -2.84 -15.25 -28.30
C SER A 200 -4.36 -15.16 -28.35
N ARG A 201 -4.85 -14.39 -29.31
CA ARG A 201 -6.26 -14.25 -29.64
C ARG A 201 -6.57 -15.01 -30.94
N PRO A 202 -7.84 -15.35 -31.21
CA PRO A 202 -8.22 -16.04 -32.46
C PRO A 202 -7.90 -15.25 -33.74
N ASP A 203 -7.80 -13.93 -33.65
CA ASP A 203 -7.39 -13.03 -34.74
C ASP A 203 -5.85 -13.03 -34.97
N GLY A 204 -5.08 -13.82 -34.22
CA GLY A 204 -3.63 -13.91 -34.30
C GLY A 204 -2.87 -12.83 -33.53
N THR A 205 -3.56 -11.84 -32.95
CA THR A 205 -2.93 -10.81 -32.11
C THR A 205 -2.61 -11.32 -30.71
N LEU A 206 -1.71 -10.63 -30.01
CA LEU A 206 -1.36 -10.93 -28.63
C LEU A 206 -2.01 -9.90 -27.70
N GLN A 207 -2.53 -10.38 -26.57
CA GLN A 207 -3.17 -9.56 -25.54
C GLN A 207 -2.51 -9.76 -24.19
N TRP A 208 -2.30 -8.67 -23.46
CA TRP A 208 -1.72 -8.72 -22.13
C TRP A 208 -2.69 -9.40 -21.18
N ALA A 209 -2.15 -10.29 -20.36
CA ALA A 209 -2.84 -10.86 -19.22
C ALA A 209 -1.97 -10.71 -17.97
N TYR A 210 -2.63 -10.40 -16.86
CA TYR A 210 -2.01 -10.33 -15.54
C TYR A 210 -2.60 -11.45 -14.68
N GLN A 211 -1.74 -12.30 -14.09
CA GLN A 211 -2.16 -13.48 -13.34
C GLN A 211 -3.13 -14.38 -14.13
N GLY A 212 -2.87 -14.52 -15.43
CA GLY A 212 -3.69 -15.30 -16.36
C GLY A 212 -5.02 -14.66 -16.78
N LYS A 213 -5.39 -13.49 -16.23
CA LYS A 213 -6.60 -12.76 -16.63
C LYS A 213 -6.29 -11.73 -17.72
N ARG A 214 -6.98 -11.82 -18.86
CA ARG A 214 -6.85 -10.89 -19.99
C ARG A 214 -7.27 -9.48 -19.58
N LEU A 215 -6.53 -8.48 -20.04
CA LEU A 215 -6.77 -7.07 -19.75
C LEU A 215 -7.45 -6.36 -20.92
N TYR A 216 -8.43 -5.53 -20.58
CA TYR A 216 -9.24 -4.74 -21.50
C TYR A 216 -9.34 -3.30 -21.03
N SER A 217 -9.45 -2.35 -21.94
CA SER A 217 -9.98 -1.00 -21.65
C SER A 217 -11.47 -0.95 -21.97
N ASN A 218 -12.19 -0.03 -21.31
CA ASN A 218 -13.61 0.20 -21.57
C ASN A 218 -13.79 1.48 -22.41
N ASN A 219 -14.52 1.37 -23.53
CA ASN A 219 -14.73 2.49 -24.45
C ASN A 219 -15.63 3.60 -23.89
N ASN A 220 -16.35 3.35 -22.78
CA ASN A 220 -17.17 4.36 -22.12
C ASN A 220 -16.39 5.17 -21.09
N ASP A 221 -15.19 4.74 -20.69
CA ASP A 221 -14.32 5.54 -19.85
C ASP A 221 -13.76 6.69 -20.69
N ILE A 222 -14.01 7.92 -20.25
CA ILE A 222 -13.65 9.15 -20.99
C ILE A 222 -12.50 9.88 -20.31
N LYS A 223 -12.37 9.74 -18.99
CA LYS A 223 -11.34 10.38 -18.19
C LYS A 223 -10.47 9.35 -17.47
N PRO A 224 -9.19 9.67 -17.22
CA PRO A 224 -8.35 8.86 -16.35
C PRO A 224 -9.04 8.58 -15.01
N GLY A 225 -8.96 7.34 -14.55
CA GLY A 225 -9.63 6.90 -13.31
C GLY A 225 -11.14 6.66 -13.41
N ASP A 226 -11.78 6.87 -14.57
CA ASP A 226 -13.15 6.41 -14.80
C ASP A 226 -13.23 4.89 -14.56
N LEU A 227 -14.34 4.46 -13.94
CA LEU A 227 -14.55 3.09 -13.53
C LEU A 227 -15.84 2.49 -14.12
N LYS A 228 -16.34 3.02 -15.24
CA LYS A 228 -17.69 2.72 -15.76
C LYS A 228 -17.86 1.30 -16.27
N GLY A 229 -16.76 0.62 -16.61
CA GLY A 229 -16.78 -0.80 -16.94
C GLY A 229 -16.97 -1.73 -15.74
N SER A 230 -16.86 -1.24 -14.50
CA SER A 230 -16.94 -2.08 -13.31
C SER A 230 -18.35 -2.64 -13.15
N ASP A 231 -18.44 -3.94 -12.82
CA ASP A 231 -19.69 -4.69 -12.64
C ASP A 231 -20.62 -4.75 -13.88
N ALA A 232 -20.15 -4.29 -15.04
CA ALA A 232 -20.85 -4.49 -16.31
C ALA A 232 -21.12 -5.99 -16.51
N ASP A 233 -22.35 -6.30 -16.96
CA ASP A 233 -22.86 -7.67 -17.13
C ASP A 233 -22.64 -8.61 -15.93
N LYS A 234 -22.39 -8.03 -14.74
CA LYS A 234 -22.01 -8.72 -13.49
C LYS A 234 -20.70 -9.52 -13.56
N VAL A 235 -19.95 -9.48 -14.66
CA VAL A 235 -18.73 -10.28 -14.89
C VAL A 235 -17.45 -9.47 -15.04
N TRP A 236 -17.57 -8.16 -15.30
CA TRP A 236 -16.43 -7.28 -15.48
C TRP A 236 -15.98 -6.65 -14.16
N ARG A 237 -14.66 -6.60 -13.94
CA ARG A 237 -14.05 -6.02 -12.74
C ARG A 237 -12.85 -5.18 -13.14
N ALA A 238 -12.68 -4.02 -12.51
CA ALA A 238 -11.45 -3.26 -12.63
C ALA A 238 -10.27 -4.11 -12.18
N ALA A 239 -9.14 -4.00 -12.87
CA ALA A 239 -7.93 -4.75 -12.62
C ALA A 239 -7.17 -4.17 -11.42
N ILE A 240 -7.72 -4.42 -10.23
CA ILE A 240 -7.23 -3.91 -8.96
C ILE A 240 -6.21 -4.91 -8.41
N ILE A 241 -4.95 -4.48 -8.25
CA ILE A 241 -3.89 -5.33 -7.66
C ILE A 241 -3.92 -5.23 -6.14
N GLU A 242 -4.16 -4.04 -5.62
CA GLU A 242 -4.33 -3.81 -4.19
C GLU A 242 -5.69 -3.16 -3.99
N PRO A 243 -6.70 -3.86 -3.45
CA PRO A 243 -7.94 -3.21 -3.10
C PRO A 243 -7.64 -2.07 -2.13
N ALA A 244 -8.37 -0.96 -2.27
CA ALA A 244 -8.29 0.13 -1.30
C ALA A 244 -8.42 -0.48 0.08
N VAL A 245 -7.51 -0.09 0.98
CA VAL A 245 -7.50 -0.54 2.36
C VAL A 245 -8.94 -0.49 2.85
N LEU A 246 -9.48 -1.65 3.25
CA LEU A 246 -10.81 -1.71 3.82
C LEU A 246 -10.81 -0.72 4.98
N LEU A 247 -11.59 0.34 4.81
CA LEU A 247 -11.87 1.25 5.91
C LEU A 247 -12.36 0.38 7.07
N PRO A 248 -11.95 0.68 8.31
CA PRO A 248 -12.58 0.04 9.46
C PRO A 248 -14.10 0.11 9.27
N SER A 249 -14.84 -0.96 9.57
CA SER A 249 -16.25 -1.07 9.18
C SER A 249 -17.15 0.03 9.76
N TRP A 250 -16.66 0.77 10.77
CA TRP A 250 -17.31 1.92 11.38
C TRP A 250 -17.02 3.25 10.67
N VAL A 251 -16.05 3.29 9.75
CA VAL A 251 -15.68 4.48 8.98
C VAL A 251 -16.51 4.54 7.71
N SER A 252 -17.12 5.69 7.47
CA SER A 252 -17.87 6.01 6.26
C SER A 252 -17.18 7.12 5.47
N ILE A 253 -17.60 7.30 4.21
CA ILE A 253 -17.18 8.42 3.36
C ILE A 253 -18.40 9.30 3.13
N GLN A 254 -18.24 10.61 3.29
CA GLN A 254 -19.28 11.59 3.05
C GLN A 254 -18.72 12.83 2.34
N ASN A 255 -19.58 13.54 1.61
CA ASN A 255 -19.20 14.78 0.94
C ASN A 255 -19.15 15.94 1.94
N SER A 256 -18.15 16.80 1.80
CA SER A 256 -18.05 18.11 2.47
C SER A 256 -17.73 19.21 1.46
N ASP A 257 -17.68 20.45 1.94
CA ASP A 257 -17.17 21.62 1.22
C ASP A 257 -15.68 21.53 0.85
N MET A 258 -14.91 20.62 1.47
CA MET A 258 -13.51 20.30 1.11
C MET A 258 -13.34 18.99 0.33
N GLY A 259 -14.45 18.39 -0.13
CA GLY A 259 -14.45 17.12 -0.87
C GLY A 259 -14.86 15.93 0.00
N GLU A 260 -14.52 14.72 -0.44
CA GLU A 260 -14.86 13.52 0.32
C GLU A 260 -14.03 13.43 1.60
N VAL A 261 -14.70 13.30 2.74
CA VAL A 261 -14.09 13.15 4.07
C VAL A 261 -14.46 11.81 4.69
N PHE A 262 -13.57 11.27 5.53
CA PHE A 262 -13.89 10.13 6.38
C PHE A 262 -14.70 10.57 7.59
N ALA A 263 -15.67 9.77 7.96
CA ALA A 263 -16.55 10.02 9.10
C ALA A 263 -16.75 8.75 9.93
N ASP A 264 -17.14 8.91 11.19
CA ASP A 264 -17.54 7.79 12.04
C ASP A 264 -18.92 7.24 11.65
N ALA A 265 -19.41 6.25 12.41
CA ALA A 265 -20.70 5.62 12.19
C ALA A 265 -21.89 6.57 12.45
N GLN A 266 -21.65 7.70 13.11
CA GLN A 266 -22.63 8.74 13.39
C GLN A 266 -22.59 9.88 12.36
N GLY A 267 -21.66 9.86 11.41
CA GLY A 267 -21.47 10.90 10.40
C GLY A 267 -20.62 12.08 10.85
N SER A 268 -19.97 12.01 12.03
CA SER A 268 -19.01 13.05 12.45
C SER A 268 -17.69 12.89 11.71
N THR A 269 -17.18 13.99 11.14
CA THR A 269 -15.92 14.00 10.39
C THR A 269 -14.74 13.61 11.28
N LEU A 270 -13.85 12.78 10.72
CA LEU A 270 -12.62 12.35 11.38
C LEU A 270 -11.49 13.31 11.09
N TYR A 271 -10.66 13.57 12.10
CA TYR A 271 -9.49 14.45 12.01
C TYR A 271 -8.25 13.74 12.49
N THR A 272 -7.13 14.04 11.84
CA THR A 272 -5.79 13.76 12.36
C THR A 272 -5.15 15.04 12.85
N PHE A 273 -4.25 14.92 13.82
CA PHE A 273 -3.45 16.05 14.30
C PHE A 273 -2.08 16.06 13.61
N ALA A 274 -1.79 17.13 12.85
CA ALA A 274 -0.55 17.30 12.10
C ALA A 274 0.32 18.41 12.71
N GLY A 275 0.71 18.25 13.97
CA GLY A 275 1.49 19.25 14.71
C GLY A 275 2.25 18.68 15.90
N VAL A 276 2.78 19.57 16.76
CA VAL A 276 3.40 19.20 18.04
C VAL A 276 2.42 19.49 19.16
N MET A 277 1.87 18.43 19.78
CA MET A 277 0.75 18.54 20.73
C MET A 277 1.06 19.49 21.89
N LYS A 278 2.29 19.46 22.41
CA LYS A 278 2.75 20.37 23.46
C LYS A 278 2.60 21.83 23.04
N LYS A 279 3.11 22.19 21.86
CA LYS A 279 3.02 23.56 21.33
C LYS A 279 1.58 23.97 21.10
N THR A 280 0.76 23.09 20.53
CA THR A 280 -0.68 23.38 20.31
C THR A 280 -1.42 23.64 21.62
N ARG A 281 -1.13 22.89 22.68
CA ARG A 281 -1.71 23.13 24.01
C ARG A 281 -1.28 24.44 24.63
N GLU A 282 -0.06 24.88 24.36
CA GLU A 282 0.46 26.15 24.85
C GLU A 282 -0.07 27.37 24.06
N THR A 283 -0.29 27.24 22.75
CA THR A 283 -0.53 28.41 21.88
C THR A 283 -1.90 28.50 21.21
N ILE A 284 -2.62 27.38 21.05
CA ILE A 284 -3.83 27.32 20.21
C ILE A 284 -5.05 26.79 20.98
N CYS A 285 -4.92 25.64 21.63
CA CYS A 285 -6.02 24.93 22.28
C CYS A 285 -5.50 24.17 23.49
N ASN A 286 -5.61 24.79 24.67
CA ASN A 286 -5.19 24.22 25.96
C ASN A 286 -6.01 22.96 26.35
N ASP A 287 -5.68 22.34 27.48
CA ASP A 287 -6.34 21.09 27.91
C ASP A 287 -7.86 21.22 28.09
N GLU A 288 -8.35 22.39 28.53
CA GLU A 288 -9.79 22.67 28.63
C GLU A 288 -10.42 22.68 27.23
N CYS A 289 -9.80 23.40 26.29
CA CYS A 289 -10.24 23.44 24.90
C CYS A 289 -10.24 22.05 24.26
N MET A 290 -9.20 21.24 24.49
CA MET A 290 -9.11 19.87 23.99
C MET A 290 -10.24 19.01 24.52
N THR A 291 -10.42 18.99 25.84
CA THR A 291 -11.47 18.18 26.51
C THR A 291 -12.87 18.62 26.11
N LYS A 292 -13.06 19.92 25.88
CA LYS A 292 -14.36 20.50 25.54
C LYS A 292 -14.75 20.30 24.08
N ASN A 293 -13.81 20.22 23.14
CA ASN A 293 -14.15 20.27 21.70
C ASN A 293 -13.75 19.02 20.92
N TRP A 294 -12.72 18.29 21.36
CA TRP A 294 -12.15 17.15 20.64
C TRP A 294 -12.40 15.85 21.39
N ARG A 295 -12.86 14.83 20.66
CA ARG A 295 -13.09 13.48 21.21
C ARG A 295 -12.16 12.49 20.54
N PRO A 296 -11.24 11.84 21.29
CA PRO A 296 -10.45 10.73 20.79
C PRO A 296 -11.36 9.60 20.30
N VAL A 297 -11.07 9.04 19.12
CA VAL A 297 -11.80 7.87 18.63
C VAL A 297 -11.19 6.61 19.22
N ALA A 298 -11.87 6.02 20.20
CA ALA A 298 -11.41 4.82 20.89
C ALA A 298 -11.31 3.63 19.93
N ALA A 299 -10.26 2.82 20.07
CA ALA A 299 -10.14 1.56 19.35
C ALA A 299 -10.59 0.40 20.24
N ASP A 300 -11.47 -0.46 19.71
CA ASP A 300 -11.92 -1.65 20.41
C ASP A 300 -10.81 -2.72 20.51
N ALA A 301 -11.05 -3.75 21.33
CA ALA A 301 -10.07 -4.82 21.54
C ALA A 301 -9.84 -5.71 20.30
N SER A 302 -10.79 -5.73 19.36
CA SER A 302 -10.74 -6.48 18.10
C SER A 302 -10.11 -5.69 16.94
N ALA A 303 -9.79 -4.41 17.16
CA ALA A 303 -9.14 -3.58 16.16
C ALA A 303 -7.79 -4.22 15.78
N PRO A 304 -7.56 -4.52 14.48
CA PRO A 304 -6.29 -5.10 14.04
C PRO A 304 -5.16 -4.14 14.40
N ALA A 305 -4.04 -4.70 14.87
CA ALA A 305 -2.89 -3.88 15.27
C ALA A 305 -2.44 -2.94 14.15
N PHE A 306 -2.52 -3.41 12.89
CA PHE A 306 -2.19 -2.65 11.68
C PHE A 306 -3.06 -3.11 10.50
N ALA A 307 -3.87 -2.21 9.95
CA ALA A 307 -4.68 -2.41 8.74
C ALA A 307 -4.45 -1.25 7.75
N GLY A 308 -3.48 -1.43 6.85
CA GLY A 308 -3.11 -0.40 5.88
C GLY A 308 -2.57 0.87 6.56
N ASP A 309 -3.18 2.01 6.30
CA ASP A 309 -2.85 3.29 6.95
C ASP A 309 -3.49 3.44 8.34
N TRP A 310 -4.41 2.54 8.73
CA TRP A 310 -5.06 2.55 10.04
C TRP A 310 -4.31 1.67 11.04
N SER A 311 -4.17 2.15 12.27
CA SER A 311 -3.52 1.43 13.37
C SER A 311 -4.14 1.79 14.70
N VAL A 312 -3.70 1.12 15.77
CA VAL A 312 -4.10 1.41 17.14
C VAL A 312 -2.92 1.93 17.94
N MET A 313 -3.06 3.12 18.50
CA MET A 313 -2.13 3.67 19.48
C MET A 313 -2.56 3.24 20.88
N VAL A 314 -1.59 2.83 21.69
CA VAL A 314 -1.81 2.45 23.10
C VAL A 314 -1.09 3.48 23.96
N ALA A 315 -1.85 4.21 24.77
CA ALA A 315 -1.30 5.13 25.76
C ALA A 315 -0.65 4.38 26.94
N ALA A 316 0.16 5.08 27.72
CA ALA A 316 0.86 4.50 28.87
C ALA A 316 -0.08 3.93 29.94
N ASP A 317 -1.32 4.43 30.00
CA ASP A 317 -2.39 3.95 30.88
C ASP A 317 -3.17 2.76 30.30
N GLY A 318 -2.77 2.27 29.11
CA GLY A 318 -3.42 1.16 28.40
C GLY A 318 -4.59 1.57 27.52
N THR A 319 -4.96 2.86 27.47
CA THR A 319 -6.05 3.36 26.62
C THR A 319 -5.70 3.18 25.16
N LYS A 320 -6.62 2.59 24.39
CA LYS A 320 -6.46 2.37 22.95
C LYS A 320 -7.22 3.42 22.14
N GLN A 321 -6.54 4.02 21.18
CA GLN A 321 -7.10 5.01 20.27
C GLN A 321 -6.78 4.63 18.83
N TRP A 322 -7.72 4.86 17.91
CA TRP A 322 -7.44 4.73 16.49
C TRP A 322 -6.42 5.79 16.04
N ALA A 323 -5.55 5.36 15.14
CA ALA A 323 -4.59 6.20 14.47
C ALA A 323 -4.66 5.99 12.96
N TYR A 324 -4.34 7.05 12.22
CA TYR A 324 -4.23 7.04 10.78
C TYR A 324 -2.88 7.63 10.38
N LYS A 325 -2.09 6.85 9.62
CA LYS A 325 -0.69 7.14 9.29
C LYS A 325 0.13 7.48 10.54
N GLY A 326 -0.18 6.80 11.66
CA GLY A 326 0.48 6.98 12.96
C GLY A 326 0.03 8.21 13.76
N ASN A 327 -0.93 8.99 13.28
CA ASN A 327 -1.48 10.12 14.01
C ASN A 327 -2.82 9.74 14.63
N ALA A 328 -3.00 10.10 15.90
CA ALA A 328 -4.23 9.89 16.65
C ALA A 328 -5.45 10.50 15.93
N VAL A 329 -6.57 9.76 15.91
CA VAL A 329 -7.82 10.14 15.22
C VAL A 329 -8.82 10.71 16.21
N TYR A 330 -9.49 11.79 15.81
CA TYR A 330 -10.44 12.52 16.63
C TYR A 330 -11.72 12.87 15.87
N THR A 331 -12.80 13.09 16.61
CA THR A 331 -14.00 13.81 16.12
C THR A 331 -14.14 15.14 16.84
N HIS A 332 -14.90 16.05 16.25
CA HIS A 332 -15.10 17.40 16.78
C HIS A 332 -16.57 17.65 17.13
N LEU A 333 -16.82 18.25 18.31
CA LEU A 333 -18.19 18.43 18.83
C LEU A 333 -19.09 19.38 18.03
N ARG A 334 -18.52 20.23 17.17
CA ARG A 334 -19.30 21.13 16.32
C ARG A 334 -19.79 20.47 15.03
N ASP A 335 -19.30 19.28 14.72
CA ASP A 335 -19.65 18.57 13.49
C ASP A 335 -20.94 17.79 13.74
N LYS A 336 -22.05 18.55 13.78
CA LYS A 336 -23.39 18.07 14.13
C LYS A 336 -24.13 17.44 12.97
N GLU A 337 -23.66 17.65 11.74
CA GLU A 337 -24.28 17.16 10.52
C GLU A 337 -23.24 16.43 9.66
N PRO A 338 -23.66 15.40 8.90
CA PRO A 338 -22.78 14.75 7.92
C PRO A 338 -22.17 15.77 6.95
N GLY A 339 -20.86 15.69 6.77
CA GLY A 339 -20.07 16.59 5.92
C GLY A 339 -19.59 17.86 6.63
N ALA A 340 -20.01 18.11 7.88
CA ALA A 340 -19.51 19.25 8.63
C ALA A 340 -18.02 19.09 8.95
N ILE A 341 -17.24 20.14 8.67
CA ILE A 341 -15.80 20.18 8.93
C ILE A 341 -15.42 21.26 9.95
N GLY A 342 -16.34 21.66 10.84
CA GLY A 342 -16.17 22.84 11.69
C GLY A 342 -14.99 22.79 12.68
N GLY A 343 -14.32 21.64 12.81
CA GLY A 343 -13.05 21.50 13.52
C GLY A 343 -11.84 22.07 12.77
N ASP A 344 -11.89 22.21 11.45
CA ASP A 344 -10.80 22.69 10.60
C ASP A 344 -10.42 24.17 10.89
N LYS A 345 -11.43 24.98 11.19
CA LYS A 345 -11.33 26.41 11.52
C LYS A 345 -10.69 26.67 12.88
N TRP A 346 -10.48 25.63 13.69
CA TRP A 346 -9.82 25.71 14.98
C TRP A 346 -8.45 25.02 14.89
N ALA A 347 -7.41 25.86 14.81
CA ALA A 347 -5.97 25.55 14.69
C ALA A 347 -5.33 25.82 13.32
N ALA A 348 -6.11 26.06 12.25
CA ALA A 348 -5.59 26.79 11.10
C ALA A 348 -5.46 28.27 11.49
N GLY A 349 -4.29 28.66 12.00
CA GLY A 349 -3.96 30.08 12.12
C GLY A 349 -4.31 30.83 10.83
N VAL A 350 -4.66 32.11 10.95
CA VAL A 350 -5.00 32.98 9.82
C VAL A 350 -3.97 32.78 8.69
N GLY A 351 -4.38 32.14 7.59
CA GLY A 351 -3.49 31.71 6.50
C GLY A 351 -2.93 30.30 6.70
N GLY A 352 -3.38 29.37 5.84
CA GLY A 352 -3.00 27.96 5.86
C GLY A 352 -1.49 27.73 6.05
N GLY A 353 -1.13 26.98 7.10
CA GLY A 353 0.26 26.57 7.34
C GLY A 353 0.64 26.30 8.80
N GLY A 354 -0.20 26.64 9.79
CA GLY A 354 0.08 26.40 11.21
C GLY A 354 -0.48 25.06 11.71
N GLY A 355 0.38 24.14 12.16
CA GLY A 355 0.01 22.78 12.60
C GLY A 355 -1.14 22.70 13.61
N GLY A 356 -2.14 21.88 13.28
CA GLY A 356 -3.39 21.72 14.01
C GLY A 356 -4.12 20.43 13.62
N PHE A 357 -5.43 20.40 13.86
CA PHE A 357 -6.30 19.30 13.42
C PHE A 357 -6.69 19.49 11.96
N ILE A 358 -6.53 18.44 11.18
CA ILE A 358 -6.82 18.42 9.74
C ILE A 358 -7.87 17.34 9.50
N PRO A 359 -8.99 17.68 8.84
CA PRO A 359 -9.98 16.66 8.50
C PRO A 359 -9.35 15.65 7.56
N MET A 360 -9.62 14.39 7.85
CA MET A 360 -9.15 13.27 7.08
C MET A 360 -9.98 13.23 5.80
N THR A 361 -9.46 13.88 4.77
CA THR A 361 -10.03 13.78 3.44
C THR A 361 -9.63 12.45 2.84
N ARG A 362 -10.53 11.86 2.07
CA ARG A 362 -10.19 10.83 1.09
C ARG A 362 -9.47 11.54 -0.05
N ARG A 363 -8.29 12.08 0.24
CA ARG A 363 -7.61 12.97 -0.69
C ARG A 363 -7.22 12.15 -1.94
N ARG A 364 -7.44 12.74 -3.12
CA ARG A 364 -7.00 12.22 -4.44
C ARG A 364 -5.47 12.32 -4.57
N ASP A 365 -4.75 11.78 -3.58
CA ASP A 365 -3.31 11.92 -3.37
C ASP A 365 -2.42 11.30 -4.47
N PHE A 366 -3.00 10.96 -5.62
CA PHE A 366 -2.36 10.23 -6.70
C PHE A 366 -2.63 10.81 -8.10
N GLU A 367 -3.18 12.03 -8.17
CA GLU A 367 -3.40 12.76 -9.44
C GLU A 367 -2.31 13.82 -9.75
N GLU A 368 -1.11 13.72 -9.17
CA GLU A 368 0.08 14.42 -9.70
C GLU A 368 1.12 13.44 -10.25
#